data_AF-A0A5P9XR47-F1
#
_entry.id   AF-A0A5P9XR47-F1
#
_cell.length_a   1.000
_cell.length_b   1.000
_cell.length_c   1.000
_cell.angle_alpha   90.00
_cell.angle_beta   90.00
_cell.angle_gamma   90.00
#
_symmetry.space_group_name_H-M   'P 1'
#
loop_
_entity.id
_entity.type
_entity.pdbx_description
1 polymer ?
#
loop_
_entity_poly.entity_id
_entity_poly.type
_entity_poly.pdbx_seq_one_letter_code
_entity_poly.pdbx_strand_id
1 'polypeptide(L)'
;MLKVIGRIRPGTKVLKRSITDPKAKQIVERGILAGVGYPAIDSALTKAGFKHALVPKNEPFFSVWPGEFKNPETAKRILDLYGEQREGDLVKKLYEFPVVFPHSDPAQMVMTRMECYTAKGLKYHSEINGNGDVLCITKDDVPKVNGRAIRIYGGRKDKVRGHCDPEHCPEYQKRECNVRSKIHVMIPGEKMTAELVEIPTGSFYAVDDIENTLRYTAALCGGKVPVEVQMGWKGQPIFWMTKVREKVKHMTDEGDTEMVPQIIAHLNCKAELAHLLAMADAVAEKHRKLSTAFLPQGAAQAPAALEHQPALRPEDFVSSNVVDMAQARAESVVPAEQPSAAPIPEAAPSDHQPEQTASEPAPAPEAAQPTENTEDIAPLRQQASRLCKQVGLNPVDLLEYGNARFGTNWGKTLKHLNAMVHELKQALESDDVEGYIAEVNNVIFEERQRNTESA
;
A
#
# COMPACT_ATOMS: atom_id res chain seq x y z
N MET A 1 9.81 2.41 9.94
CA MET A 1 8.97 1.21 9.77
C MET A 1 8.46 0.78 11.13
N LEU A 2 7.15 0.73 11.34
CA LEU A 2 6.58 0.29 12.63
C LEU A 2 6.98 -1.17 12.89
N LYS A 3 7.40 -1.47 14.11
CA LYS A 3 8.00 -2.78 14.45
C LYS A 3 6.98 -3.61 15.22
N VAL A 4 6.75 -4.85 14.79
CA VAL A 4 5.97 -5.81 15.57
C VAL A 4 6.76 -6.23 16.81
N ILE A 5 6.25 -5.96 18.01
CA ILE A 5 6.90 -6.21 19.30
C ILE A 5 6.44 -7.48 19.99
N GLY A 6 5.31 -8.04 19.62
CA GLY A 6 4.83 -9.27 20.20
C GLY A 6 3.56 -9.79 19.55
N ARG A 7 3.03 -10.87 20.10
CA ARG A 7 1.87 -11.58 19.58
C ARG A 7 0.80 -11.80 20.64
N ILE A 8 -0.43 -11.43 20.30
CA ILE A 8 -1.63 -11.86 21.03
C ILE A 8 -2.26 -12.99 20.21
N ARG A 9 -2.38 -14.18 20.80
CA ARG A 9 -2.93 -15.35 20.10
C ARG A 9 -4.44 -15.39 20.25
N PRO A 10 -5.21 -15.71 19.20
CA PRO A 10 -6.66 -15.89 19.30
C PRO A 10 -7.05 -17.19 20.02
N GLY A 11 -6.14 -17.86 20.74
CA GLY A 11 -6.45 -19.09 21.44
C GLY A 11 -5.19 -19.71 22.04
N THR A 12 -5.34 -20.91 22.57
CA THR A 12 -4.25 -21.67 23.17
C THR A 12 -3.77 -22.78 22.23
N LYS A 13 -2.67 -23.44 22.59
CA LYS A 13 -2.30 -24.73 22.01
C LYS A 13 -2.25 -25.77 23.11
N VAL A 14 -2.69 -26.97 22.77
CA VAL A 14 -2.67 -28.14 23.66
C VAL A 14 -1.95 -29.29 22.99
N LEU A 15 -1.49 -30.26 23.78
CA LEU A 15 -0.95 -31.49 23.22
C LEU A 15 -2.01 -32.24 22.42
N LYS A 16 -1.59 -32.85 21.31
CA LYS A 16 -2.41 -33.82 20.58
C LYS A 16 -2.85 -34.93 21.53
N ARG A 17 -4.13 -35.33 21.42
CA ARG A 17 -4.71 -36.41 22.24
C ARG A 17 -3.94 -37.73 22.12
N SER A 18 -3.30 -37.98 20.97
CA SER A 18 -2.46 -39.17 20.74
C SER A 18 -1.15 -39.18 21.54
N ILE A 19 -0.71 -38.04 22.08
CA ILE A 19 0.52 -37.94 22.86
C ILE A 19 0.15 -38.05 24.34
N THR A 20 0.33 -39.25 24.90
CA THR A 20 0.04 -39.55 26.31
C THR A 20 1.28 -39.52 27.21
N ASP A 21 2.47 -39.42 26.61
CA ASP A 21 3.77 -39.44 27.31
C ASP A 21 3.84 -38.36 28.41
N PRO A 22 4.08 -38.75 29.68
CA PRO A 22 4.20 -37.81 30.80
C PRO A 22 5.28 -36.74 30.60
N LYS A 23 6.37 -37.07 29.90
CA LYS A 23 7.46 -36.14 29.61
C LYS A 23 6.99 -34.99 28.72
N ALA A 24 6.16 -35.28 27.71
CA ALA A 24 5.59 -34.24 26.84
C ALA A 24 4.68 -33.30 27.63
N LYS A 25 3.82 -33.86 28.51
CA LYS A 25 2.95 -33.08 29.40
C LYS A 25 3.74 -32.15 30.30
N GLN A 26 4.77 -32.66 30.98
CA GLN A 26 5.63 -31.86 31.85
C GLN A 26 6.34 -30.72 31.11
N ILE A 27 6.79 -30.94 29.86
CA ILE A 27 7.40 -29.87 29.05
C ILE A 27 6.39 -28.75 28.81
N VAL A 28 5.16 -29.10 28.44
CA VAL A 28 4.10 -28.13 28.15
C VAL A 28 3.67 -27.39 29.42
N GLU A 29 3.39 -28.10 30.50
CA GLU A 29 2.98 -27.50 31.79
C GLU A 29 4.05 -26.55 32.32
N ARG A 30 5.33 -26.97 32.32
CA ARG A 30 6.45 -26.11 32.74
C ARG A 30 6.57 -24.87 31.85
N GLY A 31 6.43 -25.03 30.54
CA GLY A 31 6.52 -23.92 29.60
C GLY A 31 5.37 -22.91 29.75
N ILE A 32 4.15 -23.42 29.99
CA ILE A 32 2.98 -22.59 30.30
C ILE A 32 3.21 -21.81 31.60
N LEU A 33 3.63 -22.48 32.68
CA LEU A 33 3.90 -21.85 33.97
C LEU A 33 5.00 -20.79 33.89
N ALA A 34 6.05 -21.07 33.11
CA ALA A 34 7.15 -20.13 32.88
C ALA A 34 6.82 -19.00 31.90
N GLY A 35 5.66 -19.04 31.22
CA GLY A 35 5.24 -18.01 30.29
C GLY A 35 6.12 -17.86 29.05
N VAL A 36 6.89 -18.89 28.66
CA VAL A 36 7.90 -18.81 27.58
C VAL A 36 7.32 -18.73 26.16
N GLY A 37 6.00 -18.95 26.02
CA GLY A 37 5.30 -18.91 24.73
C GLY A 37 5.40 -20.21 23.92
N TYR A 38 4.49 -20.38 22.95
CA TYR A 38 4.38 -21.63 22.21
C TYR A 38 5.58 -21.96 21.30
N PRO A 39 6.26 -21.00 20.64
CA PRO A 39 7.45 -21.31 19.85
C PRO A 39 8.56 -21.99 20.68
N ALA A 40 8.77 -21.54 21.91
CA ALA A 40 9.75 -22.14 22.81
C ALA A 40 9.33 -23.55 23.27
N ILE A 41 8.04 -23.73 23.58
CA ILE A 41 7.45 -25.04 23.95
C ILE A 41 7.56 -26.03 22.78
N ASP A 42 7.18 -25.63 21.56
CA ASP A 42 7.28 -26.44 20.35
C ASP A 42 8.75 -26.87 20.08
N SER A 43 9.71 -25.96 20.30
CA SER A 43 11.15 -26.26 20.19
C SER A 43 11.61 -27.28 21.23
N ALA A 44 11.19 -27.13 22.50
CA ALA A 44 11.52 -28.06 23.57
C ALA A 44 10.93 -29.46 23.32
N LEU A 45 9.68 -29.54 22.85
CA LEU A 45 9.03 -30.79 22.47
C LEU A 45 9.75 -31.47 21.31
N THR A 46 10.13 -30.70 20.28
CA THR A 46 10.86 -31.23 19.12
C THR A 46 12.22 -31.79 19.52
N LYS A 47 12.97 -31.09 20.39
CA LYS A 47 14.25 -31.59 20.96
C LYS A 47 14.06 -32.86 21.78
N ALA A 48 12.90 -33.02 22.43
CA ALA A 48 12.56 -34.22 23.18
C ALA A 48 12.02 -35.37 22.31
N GLY A 49 11.93 -35.20 20.99
CA GLY A 49 11.48 -36.21 20.03
C GLY A 49 10.00 -36.09 19.61
N PHE A 50 9.24 -35.14 20.17
CA PHE A 50 7.82 -34.97 19.87
C PHE A 50 7.61 -33.91 18.77
N LYS A 51 7.55 -34.35 17.51
CA LYS A 51 7.34 -33.46 16.35
C LYS A 51 5.86 -33.09 16.18
N HIS A 52 5.58 -31.82 15.87
CA HIS A 52 4.22 -31.30 15.63
C HIS A 52 3.22 -31.72 16.73
N ALA A 53 3.66 -31.65 17.98
CA ALA A 53 2.96 -32.19 19.14
C ALA A 53 1.83 -31.30 19.65
N LEU A 54 1.91 -30.00 19.37
CA LEU A 54 0.88 -29.03 19.76
C LEU A 54 -0.15 -28.82 18.64
N VAL A 55 -1.42 -28.76 19.02
CA VAL A 55 -2.54 -28.38 18.16
C VAL A 55 -3.26 -27.16 18.73
N PRO A 56 -3.77 -26.25 17.89
CA PRO A 56 -4.59 -25.14 18.34
C PRO A 56 -5.82 -25.62 19.11
N LYS A 57 -6.17 -24.92 20.19
CA LYS A 57 -7.42 -25.07 20.91
C LYS A 57 -8.11 -23.71 20.95
N ASN A 58 -9.34 -23.68 20.49
CA ASN A 58 -10.13 -22.46 20.50
C ASN A 58 -10.68 -22.22 21.91
N GLU A 59 -10.45 -21.02 22.43
CA GLU A 59 -10.80 -20.59 23.78
C GLU A 59 -11.59 -19.28 23.70
N PRO A 60 -12.45 -18.95 24.69
CA PRO A 60 -13.24 -17.72 24.71
C PRO A 60 -12.42 -16.45 24.99
N PHE A 61 -11.11 -16.57 25.15
CA PHE A 61 -10.19 -15.47 25.43
C PHE A 61 -8.99 -15.50 24.49
N PHE A 62 -8.30 -14.37 24.41
CA PHE A 62 -7.02 -14.23 23.74
C PHE A 62 -5.87 -14.55 24.69
N SER A 63 -4.86 -15.26 24.20
CA SER A 63 -3.70 -15.62 25.01
C SER A 63 -2.57 -14.62 24.83
N VAL A 64 -2.09 -14.08 25.94
CA VAL A 64 -0.97 -13.13 26.02
C VAL A 64 0.14 -13.80 26.80
N TRP A 65 1.28 -14.04 26.16
CA TRP A 65 2.41 -14.76 26.77
C TRP A 65 3.63 -13.86 26.86
N PRO A 66 4.24 -13.65 28.04
CA PRO A 66 5.41 -12.78 28.18
C PRO A 66 6.56 -13.13 27.22
N GLY A 67 6.84 -14.42 27.01
CA GLY A 67 7.87 -14.89 26.09
C GLY A 67 7.58 -14.69 24.59
N GLU A 68 6.37 -14.27 24.22
CA GLU A 68 6.04 -13.90 22.83
C GLU A 68 6.13 -12.39 22.56
N PHE A 69 6.58 -11.60 23.53
CA PHE A 69 6.86 -10.18 23.39
C PHE A 69 8.37 -9.93 23.54
N LYS A 70 8.90 -8.94 22.81
CA LYS A 70 10.30 -8.49 22.96
C LYS A 70 10.59 -8.00 24.38
N ASN A 71 9.61 -7.33 24.98
CA ASN A 71 9.61 -6.94 26.38
C ASN A 71 8.51 -7.74 27.10
N PRO A 72 8.86 -8.71 27.97
CA PRO A 72 7.88 -9.49 28.73
C PRO A 72 6.92 -8.64 29.57
N GLU A 73 7.36 -7.46 30.04
CA GLU A 73 6.51 -6.55 30.82
C GLU A 73 5.35 -5.96 30.00
N THR A 74 5.46 -5.92 28.67
CA THR A 74 4.35 -5.49 27.79
C THR A 74 3.15 -6.43 27.93
N ALA A 75 3.38 -7.75 27.93
CA ALA A 75 2.32 -8.74 28.12
C ALA A 75 1.59 -8.54 29.46
N LYS A 76 2.37 -8.29 30.52
CA LYS A 76 1.85 -8.03 31.86
C LYS A 76 1.00 -6.76 31.90
N ARG A 77 1.49 -5.65 31.32
CA ARG A 77 0.74 -4.39 31.24
C ARG A 77 -0.59 -4.54 30.50
N ILE A 78 -0.61 -5.28 29.39
CA ILE A 78 -1.84 -5.55 28.63
C ILE A 78 -2.87 -6.28 29.53
N LEU A 79 -2.42 -7.31 30.25
CA LEU A 79 -3.28 -8.06 31.19
C LEU A 79 -3.67 -7.24 32.43
N ASP A 80 -2.83 -6.31 32.88
CA ASP A 80 -3.16 -5.43 34.00
C ASP A 80 -4.22 -4.39 33.60
N LEU A 81 -4.17 -3.87 32.38
CA LEU A 81 -5.11 -2.88 31.86
C LEU A 81 -6.45 -3.49 31.41
N TYR A 82 -6.41 -4.62 30.71
CA TYR A 82 -7.57 -5.19 30.00
C TYR A 82 -7.86 -6.65 30.36
N GLY A 83 -7.04 -7.27 31.21
CA GLY A 83 -7.29 -8.63 31.67
C GLY A 83 -8.39 -8.69 32.72
N GLU A 84 -9.33 -9.59 32.53
CA GLU A 84 -10.40 -9.88 33.48
C GLU A 84 -10.18 -11.27 34.10
N GLN A 85 -10.53 -11.41 35.37
CA GLN A 85 -10.63 -12.72 36.01
C GLN A 85 -12.12 -13.02 36.24
N ARG A 86 -12.70 -13.86 35.38
CA ARG A 86 -14.11 -14.25 35.47
C ARG A 86 -14.30 -15.45 36.41
N GLU A 87 -15.53 -15.74 36.78
CA GLU A 87 -15.84 -16.92 37.60
C GLU A 87 -15.32 -18.21 36.94
N GLY A 88 -14.54 -19.00 37.70
CA GLY A 88 -13.86 -20.20 37.19
C GLY A 88 -12.48 -19.94 36.58
N ASP A 89 -12.04 -18.69 36.45
CA ASP A 89 -10.69 -18.38 36.00
C ASP A 89 -9.67 -18.44 37.14
N LEU A 90 -8.61 -19.23 36.93
CA LEU A 90 -7.47 -19.31 37.85
C LEU A 90 -6.55 -18.08 37.75
N VAL A 91 -6.55 -17.40 36.60
CA VAL A 91 -5.70 -16.24 36.30
C VAL A 91 -6.45 -15.25 35.42
N LYS A 92 -6.04 -13.98 35.43
CA LYS A 92 -6.55 -12.96 34.49
C LYS A 92 -6.36 -13.43 33.04
N LYS A 93 -7.38 -13.23 32.22
CA LYS A 93 -7.41 -13.56 30.80
C LYS A 93 -7.87 -12.35 29.99
N LEU A 94 -7.40 -12.25 28.75
CA LEU A 94 -7.76 -11.14 27.86
C LEU A 94 -9.03 -11.54 27.07
N TYR A 95 -10.21 -11.20 27.58
CA TYR A 95 -11.47 -11.51 26.90
C TYR A 95 -11.85 -10.48 25.85
N GLU A 96 -11.66 -9.21 26.18
CA GLU A 96 -11.97 -8.07 25.33
C GLU A 96 -10.93 -6.96 25.56
N PHE A 97 -10.51 -6.29 24.49
CA PHE A 97 -9.50 -5.23 24.58
C PHE A 97 -9.59 -4.25 23.40
N PRO A 98 -9.21 -2.98 23.59
CA PRO A 98 -9.23 -2.00 22.52
C PRO A 98 -8.05 -2.20 21.57
N VAL A 99 -8.28 -1.89 20.30
CA VAL A 99 -7.27 -1.93 19.25
C VAL A 99 -7.30 -0.67 18.42
N VAL A 100 -6.13 -0.21 17.98
CA VAL A 100 -6.00 0.91 17.05
C VAL A 100 -5.11 0.47 15.90
N PHE A 101 -5.59 0.62 14.68
CA PHE A 101 -4.85 0.27 13.50
C PHE A 101 -3.89 1.40 13.12
N PRO A 102 -2.67 1.08 12.65
CA PRO A 102 -1.71 2.09 12.21
C PRO A 102 -2.08 2.71 10.84
N HIS A 103 -3.06 2.13 10.14
CA HIS A 103 -3.55 2.57 8.84
C HIS A 103 -4.94 3.18 8.97
N SER A 104 -5.26 4.12 8.07
CA SER A 104 -6.61 4.68 7.93
C SER A 104 -7.46 3.97 6.88
N ASP A 105 -6.82 3.20 6.00
CA ASP A 105 -7.49 2.45 4.93
C ASP A 105 -7.81 1.01 5.40
N PRO A 106 -9.10 0.60 5.43
CA PRO A 106 -9.51 -0.76 5.79
C PRO A 106 -8.77 -1.86 5.04
N ALA A 107 -8.45 -1.65 3.75
CA ALA A 107 -7.76 -2.65 2.93
C ALA A 107 -6.34 -2.95 3.41
N GLN A 108 -5.74 -2.04 4.19
CA GLN A 108 -4.39 -2.16 4.76
C GLN A 108 -4.40 -2.60 6.24
N MET A 109 -5.57 -2.66 6.88
CA MET A 109 -5.71 -2.97 8.30
C MET A 109 -5.64 -4.47 8.61
N VAL A 110 -6.06 -5.31 7.66
CA VAL A 110 -6.04 -6.77 7.76
C VAL A 110 -5.22 -7.34 6.61
N MET A 111 -4.06 -7.92 6.91
CA MET A 111 -3.17 -8.49 5.89
C MET A 111 -3.52 -9.96 5.67
N THR A 112 -4.45 -10.23 4.76
CA THR A 112 -4.91 -11.57 4.40
C THR A 112 -4.19 -12.09 3.16
N ARG A 113 -3.65 -13.31 3.22
CA ARG A 113 -3.11 -14.02 2.06
C ARG A 113 -3.21 -15.53 2.20
N MET A 114 -3.30 -16.21 1.06
CA MET A 114 -3.12 -17.65 0.97
C MET A 114 -1.63 -17.96 1.12
N GLU A 115 -1.27 -18.95 1.93
CA GLU A 115 0.12 -19.38 2.09
C GLU A 115 0.22 -20.92 2.08
N CYS A 116 1.17 -21.44 1.30
CA CYS A 116 1.56 -22.84 1.28
C CYS A 116 2.99 -22.98 1.80
N TYR A 117 3.19 -23.79 2.85
CA TYR A 117 4.52 -24.06 3.41
C TYR A 117 4.98 -25.48 3.12
N THR A 118 6.28 -25.63 2.97
CA THR A 118 6.97 -26.92 2.96
C THR A 118 7.96 -26.98 4.12
N ALA A 119 8.62 -28.12 4.32
CA ALA A 119 9.73 -28.24 5.26
C ALA A 119 10.85 -27.20 5.02
N LYS A 120 10.99 -26.68 3.77
CA LYS A 120 11.99 -25.68 3.39
C LYS A 120 11.52 -24.22 3.55
N GLY A 121 10.28 -24.00 4.00
CA GLY A 121 9.68 -22.68 4.18
C GLY A 121 8.52 -22.39 3.23
N LEU A 122 8.20 -21.10 3.05
CA LEU A 122 7.10 -20.64 2.20
C LEU A 122 7.36 -21.03 0.75
N LYS A 123 6.45 -21.83 0.19
CA LYS A 123 6.50 -22.33 -1.20
C LYS A 123 5.70 -21.39 -2.12
N TYR A 124 4.44 -21.14 -1.76
CA TYR A 124 3.53 -20.27 -2.50
C TYR A 124 2.84 -19.28 -1.57
N HIS A 125 2.50 -18.10 -2.10
CA HIS A 125 1.60 -17.16 -1.43
C HIS A 125 0.74 -16.39 -2.43
N SER A 126 -0.38 -15.84 -1.99
CA SER A 126 -1.18 -14.93 -2.82
C SER A 126 -0.77 -13.48 -2.61
N GLU A 127 -0.89 -12.68 -3.66
CA GLU A 127 -0.72 -11.23 -3.65
C GLU A 127 -1.74 -10.58 -4.58
N ILE A 128 -2.27 -9.42 -4.20
CA ILE A 128 -3.22 -8.66 -5.02
C ILE A 128 -2.41 -7.70 -5.90
N ASN A 129 -2.64 -7.73 -7.22
CA ASN A 129 -1.99 -6.82 -8.16
C ASN A 129 -2.71 -5.44 -8.19
N GLY A 130 -2.16 -4.48 -8.93
CA GLY A 130 -2.76 -3.14 -9.05
C GLY A 130 -4.15 -3.11 -9.70
N ASN A 131 -4.53 -4.16 -10.43
CA ASN A 131 -5.83 -4.29 -11.09
C ASN A 131 -6.88 -4.96 -10.18
N GLY A 132 -6.48 -5.45 -9.01
CA GLY A 132 -7.34 -6.19 -8.08
C GLY A 132 -7.34 -7.71 -8.28
N ASP A 133 -6.59 -8.25 -9.25
CA ASP A 133 -6.45 -9.69 -9.42
C ASP A 133 -5.60 -10.29 -8.30
N VAL A 134 -6.05 -11.43 -7.77
CA VAL A 134 -5.26 -12.20 -6.82
C VAL A 134 -4.34 -13.14 -7.60
N LEU A 135 -3.03 -12.96 -7.49
CA LEU A 135 -1.99 -13.75 -8.14
C LEU A 135 -1.36 -14.74 -7.18
N CYS A 136 -1.05 -15.94 -7.65
CA CYS A 136 -0.26 -16.93 -6.93
C CYS A 136 1.23 -16.72 -7.23
N ILE A 137 2.02 -16.48 -6.19
CA ILE A 137 3.44 -16.13 -6.27
C ILE A 137 4.32 -17.25 -5.73
N THR A 138 5.39 -17.58 -6.45
CA THR A 138 6.46 -18.50 -6.04
C THR A 138 7.81 -17.82 -6.16
N LYS A 139 8.82 -18.34 -5.45
CA LYS A 139 10.21 -17.95 -5.71
C LYS A 139 10.70 -18.61 -7.00
N ASP A 140 11.47 -17.86 -7.77
CA ASP A 140 12.12 -18.37 -8.98
C ASP A 140 13.16 -19.45 -8.64
N ASP A 141 13.61 -20.17 -9.67
CA ASP A 141 14.67 -21.16 -9.51
C ASP A 141 15.99 -20.49 -9.12
N VAL A 142 16.87 -21.25 -8.44
CA VAL A 142 18.20 -20.74 -8.10
C VAL A 142 19.04 -20.71 -9.38
N PRO A 143 19.46 -19.53 -9.88
CA PRO A 143 20.31 -19.47 -11.05
C PRO A 143 21.65 -20.15 -10.75
N LYS A 144 22.14 -20.89 -11.73
CA LYS A 144 23.40 -21.62 -11.65
C LYS A 144 24.34 -21.15 -12.75
N VAL A 145 25.58 -20.88 -12.39
CA VAL A 145 26.67 -20.63 -13.33
C VAL A 145 27.67 -21.77 -13.16
N ASN A 146 28.00 -22.47 -14.25
CA ASN A 146 28.86 -23.66 -14.23
C ASN A 146 28.40 -24.72 -13.21
N GLY A 147 27.08 -24.95 -13.13
CA GLY A 147 26.47 -25.93 -12.22
C GLY A 147 26.42 -25.51 -10.74
N ARG A 148 27.04 -24.38 -10.36
CA ARG A 148 27.04 -23.87 -8.99
C ARG A 148 26.01 -22.76 -8.82
N ALA A 149 25.25 -22.81 -7.72
CA ALA A 149 24.32 -21.76 -7.36
C ALA A 149 25.05 -20.43 -7.16
N ILE A 150 24.55 -19.36 -7.77
CA ILE A 150 25.06 -18.01 -7.53
C ILE A 150 24.23 -17.31 -6.46
N ARG A 151 24.88 -16.46 -5.65
CA ARG A 151 24.20 -15.61 -4.68
C ARG A 151 23.62 -14.41 -5.42
N ILE A 152 22.31 -14.24 -5.34
CA ILE A 152 21.62 -13.07 -5.92
C ILE A 152 21.46 -12.02 -4.83
N TYR A 153 21.86 -10.79 -5.12
CA TYR A 153 21.58 -9.65 -4.24
C TYR A 153 20.06 -9.45 -4.11
N GLY A 154 19.56 -9.35 -2.88
CA GLY A 154 18.12 -9.33 -2.61
C GLY A 154 17.43 -10.69 -2.62
N GLY A 155 18.16 -11.79 -2.87
CA GLY A 155 17.62 -13.14 -2.88
C GLY A 155 16.91 -13.51 -4.19
N ARG A 156 16.16 -14.61 -4.17
CA ARG A 156 15.41 -15.09 -5.33
C ARG A 156 14.24 -14.16 -5.62
N LYS A 157 14.10 -13.77 -6.89
CA LYS A 157 12.98 -12.96 -7.36
C LYS A 157 11.68 -13.76 -7.25
N ASP A 158 10.59 -13.03 -7.09
CA ASP A 158 9.24 -13.58 -7.14
C ASP A 158 8.81 -13.79 -8.58
N LYS A 159 8.07 -14.88 -8.82
CA LYS A 159 7.56 -15.31 -10.11
C LYS A 159 6.07 -15.62 -9.96
N VAL A 160 5.27 -15.07 -10.86
CA VAL A 160 3.83 -15.34 -10.93
C VAL A 160 3.63 -16.75 -11.50
N ARG A 161 2.89 -17.59 -10.77
CA ARG A 161 2.47 -18.93 -11.20
C ARG A 161 1.20 -18.88 -12.04
N GLY A 162 0.36 -17.88 -11.80
CA GLY A 162 -0.95 -17.68 -12.41
C GLY A 162 -1.90 -16.99 -11.43
N HIS A 163 -3.20 -16.99 -11.75
CA HIS A 163 -4.23 -16.52 -10.82
C HIS A 163 -4.33 -17.44 -9.60
N CYS A 164 -4.63 -16.84 -8.44
CA CYS A 164 -4.91 -17.57 -7.21
C CYS A 164 -6.39 -17.96 -7.18
N ASP A 165 -6.68 -19.18 -7.64
CA ASP A 165 -8.02 -19.76 -7.62
C ASP A 165 -8.05 -20.98 -6.67
N PRO A 166 -8.58 -20.84 -5.43
CA PRO A 166 -8.64 -21.93 -4.47
C PRO A 166 -9.44 -23.15 -4.96
N GLU A 167 -10.49 -22.94 -5.76
CA GLU A 167 -11.37 -24.02 -6.23
C GLU A 167 -10.62 -24.98 -7.16
N HIS A 168 -9.77 -24.43 -8.02
CA HIS A 168 -8.95 -25.21 -8.96
C HIS A 168 -7.50 -25.43 -8.49
N CYS A 169 -7.12 -24.95 -7.30
CA CYS A 169 -5.75 -25.05 -6.79
C CYS A 169 -5.48 -26.41 -6.12
N PRO A 170 -4.55 -27.24 -6.64
CA PRO A 170 -4.27 -28.56 -6.08
C PRO A 170 -3.71 -28.50 -4.65
N GLU A 171 -2.92 -27.47 -4.30
CA GLU A 171 -2.42 -27.32 -2.93
C GLU A 171 -3.51 -26.91 -1.95
N TYR A 172 -4.51 -26.14 -2.37
CA TYR A 172 -5.64 -25.77 -1.53
C TYR A 172 -6.56 -26.97 -1.28
N GLN A 173 -6.89 -27.72 -2.34
CA GLN A 173 -7.72 -28.92 -2.25
C GLN A 173 -7.09 -30.00 -1.34
N LYS A 174 -5.75 -30.05 -1.27
CA LYS A 174 -5.01 -30.92 -0.34
C LYS A 174 -4.85 -30.35 1.08
N ARG A 175 -5.43 -29.19 1.37
CA ARG A 175 -5.29 -28.44 2.63
C ARG A 175 -3.84 -28.04 2.97
N GLU A 176 -2.94 -28.01 1.97
CA GLU A 176 -1.54 -27.59 2.12
C GLU A 176 -1.38 -26.06 2.03
N CYS A 177 -2.24 -25.42 1.23
CA CYS A 177 -2.37 -23.97 1.14
C CYS A 177 -3.58 -23.51 1.96
N ASN A 178 -3.39 -22.53 2.85
CA ASN A 178 -4.44 -22.05 3.74
C ASN A 178 -4.45 -20.52 3.81
N VAL A 179 -5.63 -19.94 4.07
CA VAL A 179 -5.75 -18.51 4.38
C VAL A 179 -5.04 -18.21 5.70
N ARG A 180 -4.22 -17.16 5.70
CA ARG A 180 -3.52 -16.65 6.87
C ARG A 180 -3.60 -15.15 6.88
N SER A 181 -4.14 -14.62 7.96
CA SER A 181 -4.29 -13.19 8.16
C SER A 181 -3.46 -12.72 9.34
N LYS A 182 -2.87 -11.55 9.17
CA LYS A 182 -2.11 -10.85 10.21
C LYS A 182 -2.77 -9.51 10.44
N ILE A 183 -3.20 -9.28 11.65
CA ILE A 183 -3.80 -8.02 12.08
C ILE A 183 -2.75 -7.32 12.92
N HIS A 184 -2.27 -6.16 12.48
CA HIS A 184 -1.27 -5.37 13.19
C HIS A 184 -1.94 -4.17 13.85
N VAL A 185 -1.88 -4.11 15.17
CA VAL A 185 -2.59 -3.11 15.97
C VAL A 185 -1.68 -2.53 17.04
N MET A 186 -1.98 -1.32 17.46
CA MET A 186 -1.51 -0.73 18.70
C MET A 186 -2.55 -1.03 19.80
N ILE A 187 -2.07 -1.26 21.03
CA ILE A 187 -2.93 -1.45 22.19
C ILE A 187 -2.87 -0.16 23.03
N PRO A 188 -3.95 0.62 23.10
CA PRO A 188 -3.98 1.87 23.87
C PRO A 188 -3.66 1.66 25.35
N GLY A 189 -3.13 2.68 26.02
CA GLY A 189 -2.78 2.63 27.46
C GLY A 189 -1.50 1.83 27.81
N GLU A 190 -1.06 0.90 26.95
CA GLU A 190 0.33 0.40 26.97
C GLU A 190 1.26 1.57 26.60
N LYS A 191 2.51 1.61 27.09
CA LYS A 191 3.41 2.76 26.85
C LYS A 191 3.49 3.01 25.34
N MET A 192 2.77 4.05 24.88
CA MET A 192 2.47 4.36 23.46
C MET A 192 3.72 4.77 22.69
N THR A 193 4.66 3.86 22.59
CA THR A 193 5.69 3.86 21.59
C THR A 193 5.07 3.34 20.30
N ALA A 194 5.62 3.73 19.15
CA ALA A 194 5.14 3.35 17.83
C ALA A 194 5.43 1.85 17.54
N GLU A 195 4.83 0.98 18.35
CA GLU A 195 5.07 -0.45 18.44
C GLU A 195 3.77 -1.21 18.12
N LEU A 196 3.89 -2.26 17.30
CA LEU A 196 2.74 -3.03 16.83
C LEU A 196 2.66 -4.40 17.52
N VAL A 197 1.45 -4.83 17.83
CA VAL A 197 1.15 -6.19 18.28
C VAL A 197 0.47 -6.93 17.12
N GLU A 198 0.94 -8.14 16.85
CA GLU A 198 0.35 -9.00 15.82
C GLU A 198 -0.69 -9.94 16.43
N ILE A 199 -1.88 -9.95 15.84
CA ILE A 199 -2.92 -10.95 16.10
C ILE A 199 -2.99 -11.86 14.87
N PRO A 200 -2.33 -13.04 14.88
CA PRO A 200 -2.38 -13.97 13.77
C PRO A 200 -3.68 -14.78 13.82
N THR A 201 -4.41 -14.83 12.71
CA THR A 201 -5.63 -15.65 12.59
C THR A 201 -5.63 -16.42 11.27
N GLY A 202 -6.16 -17.64 11.31
CA GLY A 202 -6.50 -18.42 10.11
C GLY A 202 -8.00 -18.66 9.99
N SER A 203 -8.81 -17.98 10.82
CA SER A 203 -10.26 -18.12 10.79
C SER A 203 -10.84 -17.19 9.72
N PHE A 204 -11.45 -17.77 8.69
CA PHE A 204 -12.16 -17.03 7.65
C PHE A 204 -13.27 -16.16 8.23
N TYR A 205 -14.14 -16.73 9.08
CA TYR A 205 -15.26 -15.99 9.69
C TYR A 205 -14.81 -14.81 10.55
N ALA A 206 -13.69 -14.96 11.28
CA ALA A 206 -13.17 -13.84 12.05
C ALA A 206 -12.68 -12.71 11.14
N VAL A 207 -11.99 -13.05 10.05
CA VAL A 207 -11.47 -12.07 9.10
C VAL A 207 -12.60 -11.36 8.37
N ASP A 208 -13.61 -12.10 7.92
CA ASP A 208 -14.78 -11.55 7.23
C ASP A 208 -15.54 -10.56 8.13
N ASP A 209 -15.82 -10.92 9.39
CA ASP A 209 -16.44 -10.03 10.38
C ASP A 209 -15.61 -8.74 10.57
N ILE A 210 -14.31 -8.89 10.84
CA ILE A 210 -13.40 -7.77 11.09
C ILE A 210 -13.35 -6.83 9.87
N GLU A 211 -13.17 -7.38 8.67
CA GLU A 211 -13.12 -6.58 7.44
C GLU A 211 -14.45 -5.87 7.17
N ASN A 212 -15.59 -6.53 7.39
CA ASN A 212 -16.91 -5.92 7.21
C ASN A 212 -17.15 -4.77 8.20
N THR A 213 -16.80 -4.96 9.48
CA THR A 213 -16.86 -3.88 10.48
C THR A 213 -15.98 -2.70 10.08
N LEU A 214 -14.76 -2.94 9.59
CA LEU A 214 -13.85 -1.89 9.16
C LEU A 214 -14.38 -1.14 7.93
N ARG A 215 -14.86 -1.86 6.91
CA ARG A 215 -15.44 -1.25 5.69
C ARG A 215 -16.69 -0.44 6.01
N TYR A 216 -17.58 -0.96 6.84
CA TYR A 216 -18.78 -0.26 7.28
C TYR A 216 -18.44 1.04 8.04
N THR A 217 -17.52 0.95 9.01
CA THR A 217 -17.05 2.13 9.76
C THR A 217 -16.40 3.15 8.83
N ALA A 218 -15.58 2.70 7.88
CA ALA A 218 -14.96 3.58 6.90
C ALA A 218 -15.98 4.27 5.99
N ALA A 219 -17.03 3.57 5.54
CA ALA A 219 -18.10 4.17 4.76
C ALA A 219 -18.77 5.33 5.49
N LEU A 220 -19.01 5.18 6.81
CA LEU A 220 -19.53 6.26 7.66
C LEU A 220 -18.53 7.42 7.82
N CYS A 221 -17.24 7.15 7.77
CA CYS A 221 -16.17 8.14 7.92
C CYS A 221 -15.62 8.71 6.60
N GLY A 222 -16.35 8.57 5.47
CA GLY A 222 -15.93 9.11 4.18
C GLY A 222 -14.93 8.24 3.40
N GLY A 223 -14.94 6.92 3.62
CA GLY A 223 -14.14 5.91 2.93
C GLY A 223 -12.86 5.49 3.66
N LYS A 224 -12.48 6.16 4.75
CA LYS A 224 -11.30 5.83 5.58
C LYS A 224 -11.68 6.00 7.05
N VAL A 225 -10.95 5.33 7.96
CA VAL A 225 -11.07 5.55 9.40
C VAL A 225 -9.75 6.15 9.91
N PRO A 226 -9.59 7.49 9.91
CA PRO A 226 -8.37 8.13 10.42
C PRO A 226 -8.02 7.67 11.83
N VAL A 227 -6.73 7.58 12.16
CA VAL A 227 -6.26 7.14 13.48
C VAL A 227 -6.86 8.00 14.60
N GLU A 228 -7.06 9.29 14.36
CA GLU A 228 -7.72 10.22 15.28
C GLU A 228 -9.17 9.83 15.58
N VAL A 229 -9.90 9.34 14.57
CA VAL A 229 -11.26 8.81 14.75
C VAL A 229 -11.20 7.48 15.50
N GLN A 230 -10.23 6.62 15.20
CA GLN A 230 -10.05 5.32 15.88
C GLN A 230 -9.77 5.47 17.38
N MET A 231 -9.01 6.51 17.77
CA MET A 231 -8.73 6.86 19.16
C MET A 231 -9.95 7.43 19.91
N GLY A 232 -11.04 7.70 19.18
CA GLY A 232 -12.33 8.13 19.70
C GLY A 232 -12.28 9.38 20.58
N TRP A 233 -13.28 9.53 21.44
CA TRP A 233 -13.43 10.70 22.30
C TRP A 233 -12.60 10.54 23.58
N LYS A 234 -11.87 11.60 23.98
CA LYS A 234 -11.00 11.60 25.18
C LYS A 234 -10.00 10.43 25.23
N GLY A 235 -9.59 9.91 24.08
CA GLY A 235 -8.65 8.78 23.98
C GLY A 235 -9.28 7.42 24.28
N GLN A 236 -10.62 7.30 24.28
CA GLN A 236 -11.31 6.02 24.32
C GLN A 236 -11.45 5.44 22.90
N PRO A 237 -10.74 4.34 22.57
CA PRO A 237 -10.74 3.77 21.24
C PRO A 237 -12.11 3.21 20.86
N ILE A 238 -12.50 3.39 19.60
CA ILE A 238 -13.79 2.91 19.09
C ILE A 238 -13.75 1.42 18.78
N PHE A 239 -12.59 0.87 18.44
CA PHE A 239 -12.48 -0.53 18.04
C PHE A 239 -12.06 -1.42 19.20
N TRP A 240 -12.83 -2.49 19.40
CA TRP A 240 -12.62 -3.46 20.47
C TRP A 240 -12.65 -4.87 19.90
N MET A 241 -11.62 -5.65 20.21
CA MET A 241 -11.52 -7.05 19.82
C MET A 241 -12.14 -7.91 20.92
N THR A 242 -13.05 -8.81 20.56
CA THR A 242 -13.71 -9.75 21.48
C THR A 242 -13.84 -11.14 20.87
N LYS A 243 -14.39 -12.09 21.63
CA LYS A 243 -14.73 -13.43 21.15
C LYS A 243 -16.17 -13.80 21.50
N VAL A 244 -16.92 -14.24 20.50
CA VAL A 244 -18.33 -14.63 20.63
C VAL A 244 -18.50 -16.10 20.24
N ARG A 245 -19.42 -16.80 20.90
CA ARG A 245 -19.81 -18.17 20.51
C ARG A 245 -20.97 -18.08 19.53
N GLU A 246 -20.75 -18.54 18.31
CA GLU A 246 -21.73 -18.48 17.23
C GLU A 246 -21.88 -19.85 16.57
N LYS A 247 -23.03 -20.09 15.92
CA LYS A 247 -23.22 -21.28 15.10
C LYS A 247 -22.83 -20.93 13.67
N VAL A 248 -21.81 -21.60 13.15
CA VAL A 248 -21.35 -21.42 11.77
C VAL A 248 -21.62 -22.65 10.93
N LYS A 249 -21.81 -22.42 9.63
CA LYS A 249 -21.90 -23.48 8.65
C LYS A 249 -20.53 -24.17 8.55
N HIS A 250 -20.52 -25.48 8.69
CA HIS A 250 -19.36 -26.32 8.48
C HIS A 250 -19.70 -27.35 7.41
N MET A 251 -18.87 -27.44 6.38
CA MET A 251 -19.01 -28.46 5.36
C MET A 251 -18.29 -29.72 5.81
N THR A 252 -19.02 -30.84 5.86
CA THR A 252 -18.46 -32.16 6.18
C THR A 252 -17.64 -32.69 5.01
N ASP A 253 -16.83 -33.74 5.25
CA ASP A 253 -16.06 -34.37 4.18
C ASP A 253 -16.96 -35.05 3.12
N GLU A 254 -18.25 -35.28 3.43
CA GLU A 254 -19.28 -35.83 2.54
C GLU A 254 -19.98 -34.73 1.71
N GLY A 255 -19.71 -33.45 1.99
CA GLY A 255 -20.28 -32.29 1.29
C GLY A 255 -21.53 -31.69 1.94
N ASP A 256 -22.03 -32.29 3.03
CA ASP A 256 -23.19 -31.79 3.76
C ASP A 256 -22.83 -30.57 4.61
N THR A 257 -23.82 -29.69 4.85
CA THR A 257 -23.65 -28.50 5.69
C THR A 257 -24.27 -28.70 7.06
N GLU A 258 -23.46 -28.60 8.11
CA GLU A 258 -23.89 -28.67 9.50
C GLU A 258 -23.65 -27.34 10.23
N MET A 259 -24.50 -27.00 11.21
CA MET A 259 -24.33 -25.81 12.04
C MET A 259 -23.55 -26.16 13.31
N VAL A 260 -22.27 -25.79 13.36
CA VAL A 260 -21.37 -26.12 14.48
C VAL A 260 -21.11 -24.89 15.35
N PRO A 261 -21.24 -24.98 16.68
CA PRO A 261 -20.87 -23.88 17.56
C PRO A 261 -19.35 -23.68 17.56
N GLN A 262 -18.91 -22.46 17.22
CA GLN A 262 -17.51 -22.06 17.22
C GLN A 262 -17.33 -20.75 17.99
N ILE A 263 -16.13 -20.54 18.54
CA ILE A 263 -15.77 -19.27 19.17
C ILE A 263 -15.01 -18.44 18.14
N ILE A 264 -15.56 -17.30 17.75
CA ILE A 264 -15.04 -16.47 16.66
C ILE A 264 -14.55 -15.16 17.25
N ALA A 265 -13.42 -14.64 16.75
CA ALA A 265 -12.95 -13.32 17.11
C ALA A 265 -13.73 -12.27 16.31
N HIS A 266 -14.21 -11.24 16.99
CA HIS A 266 -15.04 -10.18 16.43
C HIS A 266 -14.38 -8.83 16.66
N LEU A 267 -14.52 -7.92 15.71
CA LEU A 267 -14.21 -6.50 15.91
C LEU A 267 -15.50 -5.73 16.14
N ASN A 268 -15.64 -5.11 17.31
CA ASN A 268 -16.76 -4.24 17.63
C ASN A 268 -16.36 -2.78 17.44
N CYS A 269 -17.18 -2.01 16.74
CA CYS A 269 -17.13 -0.55 16.75
C CYS A 269 -18.03 -0.04 17.89
N LYS A 270 -17.44 0.28 19.04
CA LYS A 270 -18.08 0.85 20.22
C LYS A 270 -18.12 2.38 20.15
N ALA A 271 -18.81 2.91 19.15
CA ALA A 271 -19.10 4.33 19.04
C ALA A 271 -20.57 4.54 18.67
N GLU A 272 -21.21 5.48 19.35
CA GLU A 272 -22.52 5.97 18.94
C GLU A 272 -22.41 6.63 17.55
N LEU A 273 -23.35 6.33 16.66
CA LEU A 273 -23.29 6.74 15.25
C LEU A 273 -23.11 8.25 15.09
N ALA A 274 -23.89 9.05 15.83
CA ALA A 274 -23.80 10.51 15.77
C ALA A 274 -22.42 11.03 16.20
N HIS A 275 -21.79 10.39 17.20
CA HIS A 275 -20.44 10.75 17.63
C HIS A 275 -19.39 10.33 16.59
N LEU A 276 -19.54 9.17 15.98
CA LEU A 276 -18.64 8.69 14.93
C LEU A 276 -18.63 9.65 13.73
N LEU A 277 -19.81 10.07 13.27
CA LEU A 277 -19.96 11.03 12.17
C LEU A 277 -19.35 12.38 12.54
N ALA A 278 -19.67 12.91 13.73
CA ALA A 278 -19.11 14.19 14.18
C ALA A 278 -17.58 14.18 14.28
N MET A 279 -16.98 13.07 14.76
CA MET A 279 -15.52 12.91 14.79
C MET A 279 -14.93 12.86 13.39
N ALA A 280 -15.56 12.12 12.47
CA ALA A 280 -15.10 12.03 11.08
C ALA A 280 -15.13 13.39 10.40
N ASP A 281 -16.21 14.16 10.53
CA ASP A 281 -16.35 15.51 9.98
C ASP A 281 -15.32 16.47 10.56
N ALA A 282 -15.12 16.43 11.89
CA ALA A 282 -14.12 17.28 12.55
C ALA A 282 -12.69 16.98 12.08
N VAL A 283 -12.34 15.69 11.91
CA VAL A 283 -11.03 15.28 11.40
C VAL A 283 -10.86 15.63 9.93
N ALA A 284 -11.89 15.40 9.10
CA ALA A 284 -11.88 15.78 7.69
C ALA A 284 -11.69 17.29 7.52
N GLU A 285 -12.40 18.10 8.30
CA GLU A 285 -12.28 19.55 8.30
C GLU A 285 -10.89 20.01 8.77
N LYS A 286 -10.34 19.38 9.82
CA LYS A 286 -8.98 19.64 10.28
C LYS A 286 -7.95 19.33 9.19
N HIS A 287 -8.08 18.19 8.52
CA HIS A 287 -7.18 17.80 7.42
C HIS A 287 -7.30 18.75 6.23
N ARG A 288 -8.52 19.19 5.90
CA ARG A 288 -8.76 20.21 4.87
C ARG A 288 -8.06 21.52 5.21
N LYS A 289 -8.27 22.05 6.43
CA LYS A 289 -7.59 23.28 6.90
C LYS A 289 -6.07 23.16 6.86
N LEU A 290 -5.54 22.02 7.33
CA LEU A 290 -4.10 21.76 7.32
C LEU A 290 -3.55 21.73 5.89
N SER A 291 -4.22 21.03 4.98
CA SER A 291 -3.82 20.97 3.58
C SER A 291 -3.84 22.35 2.91
N THR A 292 -4.81 23.21 3.25
CA THR A 292 -4.88 24.58 2.73
C THR A 292 -3.87 25.54 3.36
N ALA A 293 -3.45 25.29 4.62
CA ALA A 293 -2.46 26.10 5.32
C ALA A 293 -1.02 25.79 4.89
N PHE A 294 -0.75 24.57 4.41
CA PHE A 294 0.53 24.16 3.84
C PHE A 294 0.64 24.37 2.33
N LEU A 295 -0.42 24.84 1.66
CA LEU A 295 -0.28 25.46 0.35
C LEU A 295 0.37 26.84 0.58
N PRO A 296 1.49 27.18 -0.09
CA PRO A 296 2.10 28.48 0.07
C PRO A 296 1.08 29.57 -0.27
N GLN A 297 0.70 30.36 0.73
CA GLN A 297 -0.03 31.61 0.55
C GLN A 297 0.88 32.57 -0.22
N GLY A 298 0.86 32.46 -1.55
CA GLY A 298 1.80 33.13 -2.43
C GLY A 298 1.91 32.53 -3.85
N ALA A 299 1.35 31.36 -4.14
CA ALA A 299 1.34 30.81 -5.49
C ALA A 299 0.21 31.35 -6.40
N ALA A 300 -0.26 32.57 -6.12
CA ALA A 300 -1.14 33.35 -7.00
C ALA A 300 -0.39 34.52 -7.68
N GLN A 301 0.94 34.49 -7.68
CA GLN A 301 1.71 35.14 -8.73
C GLN A 301 2.11 34.05 -9.72
N ALA A 302 1.75 34.24 -10.98
CA ALA A 302 2.31 33.45 -12.07
C ALA A 302 3.83 33.40 -11.87
N PRO A 303 4.47 32.22 -12.01
CA PRO A 303 5.92 32.20 -12.07
C PRO A 303 6.30 33.14 -13.22
N ALA A 304 7.04 34.21 -12.92
CA ALA A 304 7.77 34.91 -13.94
C ALA A 304 8.54 33.83 -14.69
N ALA A 305 8.31 33.73 -15.99
CA ALA A 305 8.99 32.80 -16.86
C ALA A 305 10.50 33.09 -16.75
N LEU A 306 11.20 32.35 -15.89
CA LEU A 306 12.59 32.05 -16.13
C LEU A 306 12.56 31.07 -17.30
N GLU A 307 12.77 31.59 -18.50
CA GLU A 307 13.12 30.79 -19.66
C GLU A 307 14.33 29.92 -19.32
N HIS A 308 14.07 28.68 -18.90
CA HIS A 308 15.07 27.64 -18.95
C HIS A 308 15.07 27.10 -20.38
N GLN A 309 16.13 27.44 -21.10
CA GLN A 309 16.55 26.68 -22.28
C GLN A 309 16.67 25.20 -21.88
N PRO A 310 16.26 24.25 -22.74
CA PRO A 310 16.31 22.83 -22.41
C PRO A 310 17.75 22.40 -22.20
N ALA A 311 18.03 21.76 -21.05
CA ALA A 311 19.32 21.18 -20.73
C ALA A 311 19.62 20.02 -21.69
N LEU A 312 20.48 20.28 -22.67
CA LEU A 312 21.19 19.27 -23.43
C LEU A 312 22.64 19.25 -22.91
N ARG A 313 22.95 18.36 -21.96
CA ARG A 313 24.05 17.38 -22.02
C ARG A 313 24.35 16.75 -20.64
N PRO A 314 24.88 15.51 -20.60
CA PRO A 314 25.18 14.76 -19.36
C PRO A 314 26.34 15.30 -18.49
N GLU A 315 26.90 16.46 -18.79
CA GLU A 315 28.15 16.96 -18.20
C GLU A 315 27.89 17.82 -16.94
N ASP A 316 26.63 18.26 -16.75
CA ASP A 316 26.20 19.12 -15.64
C ASP A 316 25.94 18.37 -14.31
N PHE A 317 26.13 17.04 -14.28
CA PHE A 317 25.92 16.22 -13.07
C PHE A 317 27.21 15.85 -12.30
N VAL A 318 28.36 16.44 -12.64
CA VAL A 318 29.61 16.20 -11.89
C VAL A 318 29.80 17.27 -10.82
N SER A 319 29.67 16.87 -9.56
CA SER A 319 29.88 17.72 -8.39
C SER A 319 31.35 18.19 -8.30
N SER A 320 31.55 19.47 -7.98
CA SER A 320 32.84 20.19 -7.96
C SER A 320 33.90 19.63 -7.00
N ASN A 321 33.56 18.66 -6.14
CA ASN A 321 34.48 18.03 -5.20
C ASN A 321 35.23 16.80 -5.75
N VAL A 322 35.12 16.50 -7.05
CA VAL A 322 35.86 15.39 -7.70
C VAL A 322 36.95 15.91 -8.66
N VAL A 323 36.99 17.22 -8.95
CA VAL A 323 38.01 17.84 -9.83
C VAL A 323 39.34 18.08 -9.10
N ASP A 324 39.30 18.31 -7.78
CA ASP A 324 40.52 18.60 -6.99
C ASP A 324 41.43 17.39 -6.70
N MET A 325 40.94 16.15 -6.82
CA MET A 325 41.79 14.95 -6.65
C MET A 325 42.43 14.45 -7.95
N ALA A 326 41.98 14.95 -9.12
CA ALA A 326 42.57 14.62 -10.42
C ALA A 326 43.68 15.61 -10.83
N GLN A 327 43.64 16.85 -10.34
CA GLN A 327 44.65 17.89 -10.63
C GLN A 327 45.94 17.76 -9.80
N ALA A 328 45.92 17.11 -8.63
CA ALA A 328 47.11 16.91 -7.80
C ALA A 328 48.05 15.77 -8.27
N ARG A 329 47.75 15.09 -9.38
CA ARG A 329 48.55 13.97 -9.92
C ARG A 329 49.16 14.22 -11.29
N ALA A 330 49.01 15.42 -11.86
CA ALA A 330 49.51 15.79 -13.18
C ALA A 330 50.65 16.84 -13.17
N GLU A 331 51.05 17.37 -12.00
CA GLU A 331 52.15 18.33 -11.88
C GLU A 331 53.37 17.70 -11.19
N SER A 332 54.08 16.82 -11.90
CA SER A 332 55.49 16.50 -11.60
C SER A 332 56.13 15.71 -12.75
N VAL A 333 56.46 16.36 -13.88
CA VAL A 333 57.57 15.96 -14.76
C VAL A 333 58.17 17.21 -15.43
N VAL A 334 59.50 17.30 -15.39
CA VAL A 334 60.41 18.36 -15.88
C VAL A 334 60.78 18.12 -17.38
N PRO A 335 61.19 19.13 -18.18
CA PRO A 335 60.96 19.21 -19.63
C PRO A 335 62.14 18.78 -20.52
N ALA A 336 61.87 18.53 -21.83
CA ALA A 336 62.90 18.48 -22.88
C ALA A 336 62.38 18.86 -24.30
N GLU A 337 63.00 19.92 -24.84
CA GLU A 337 63.43 20.25 -26.22
C GLU A 337 62.53 20.11 -27.48
N GLN A 338 62.50 21.22 -28.26
CA GLN A 338 62.04 21.34 -29.67
C GLN A 338 63.12 20.82 -30.67
N PRO A 339 62.80 20.68 -31.98
CA PRO A 339 63.06 21.80 -32.91
C PRO A 339 62.09 21.97 -34.12
N SER A 340 61.82 23.26 -34.44
CA SER A 340 61.84 23.98 -35.74
C SER A 340 61.16 23.43 -37.02
N ALA A 341 60.21 24.20 -37.60
CA ALA A 341 60.36 24.95 -38.87
C ALA A 341 59.05 25.66 -39.33
N ALA A 342 59.15 26.90 -39.81
CA ALA A 342 58.10 27.81 -40.35
C ALA A 342 58.03 27.74 -41.91
N PRO A 343 57.34 28.62 -42.71
CA PRO A 343 56.43 29.76 -42.43
C PRO A 343 55.18 29.96 -43.37
N ILE A 344 54.26 30.84 -42.88
CA ILE A 344 53.23 31.80 -43.42
C ILE A 344 53.35 32.25 -44.93
N PRO A 345 52.38 32.91 -45.66
CA PRO A 345 51.45 34.00 -45.20
C PRO A 345 50.08 34.29 -45.90
N GLU A 346 49.32 35.22 -45.26
CA GLU A 346 48.45 36.30 -45.83
C GLU A 346 47.11 35.92 -46.52
N ALA A 347 45.99 36.65 -46.41
CA ALA A 347 45.72 38.05 -46.02
C ALA A 347 44.27 38.22 -45.52
N ALA A 348 44.03 39.28 -44.73
CA ALA A 348 42.73 39.94 -44.52
C ALA A 348 42.64 41.16 -45.50
N PRO A 349 41.74 42.17 -45.38
CA PRO A 349 40.45 42.32 -44.66
C PRO A 349 39.38 43.06 -45.54
N SER A 350 38.29 43.50 -44.90
CA SER A 350 37.47 44.74 -45.11
C SER A 350 35.98 44.42 -45.06
N ASP A 351 35.26 44.89 -44.03
CA ASP A 351 34.72 46.24 -43.79
C ASP A 351 33.27 46.36 -44.31
N HIS A 352 32.33 46.53 -43.38
CA HIS A 352 31.47 47.71 -43.27
C HIS A 352 30.19 47.40 -42.46
N GLN A 353 30.10 48.03 -41.28
CA GLN A 353 28.85 48.56 -40.71
C GLN A 353 28.44 49.83 -41.50
N PRO A 354 27.38 50.57 -41.10
CA PRO A 354 25.97 50.22 -40.82
C PRO A 354 25.03 51.20 -41.57
N GLU A 355 23.70 51.02 -41.57
CA GLU A 355 22.78 52.19 -41.52
C GLU A 355 21.33 51.84 -41.20
N GLN A 356 20.69 52.84 -40.60
CA GLN A 356 19.42 52.84 -39.88
C GLN A 356 18.22 53.27 -40.76
N THR A 357 17.06 53.40 -40.11
CA THR A 357 15.82 54.17 -40.43
C THR A 357 14.78 53.45 -41.30
N ALA A 358 13.46 53.54 -41.06
CA ALA A 358 12.62 54.15 -40.03
C ALA A 358 11.18 53.55 -40.12
N SER A 359 10.39 53.80 -39.07
CA SER A 359 8.92 53.77 -38.84
C SER A 359 7.99 53.79 -40.06
N GLU A 360 6.72 53.33 -40.11
CA GLU A 360 5.54 53.11 -39.22
C GLU A 360 4.47 52.38 -40.12
N PRO A 361 3.19 52.09 -39.77
CA PRO A 361 2.45 52.23 -38.51
C PRO A 361 1.61 51.01 -38.07
N ALA A 362 1.07 51.13 -36.87
CA ALA A 362 0.14 50.21 -36.21
C ALA A 362 -1.23 50.08 -36.92
N PRO A 363 -1.93 48.94 -36.76
CA PRO A 363 -3.38 48.89 -36.72
C PRO A 363 -3.89 48.92 -35.27
N ALA A 364 -4.96 49.69 -35.09
CA ALA A 364 -5.75 49.83 -33.87
C ALA A 364 -6.57 48.55 -33.55
N PRO A 365 -7.18 48.45 -32.37
CA PRO A 365 -7.45 47.20 -31.66
C PRO A 365 -8.75 46.53 -32.13
N GLU A 366 -8.68 45.25 -32.47
CA GLU A 366 -9.86 44.43 -32.74
C GLU A 366 -10.15 43.53 -31.53
N ALA A 367 -11.29 43.83 -30.91
CA ALA A 367 -12.13 42.98 -30.08
C ALA A 367 -11.46 42.17 -28.95
N ALA A 368 -11.66 42.68 -27.72
CA ALA A 368 -11.56 41.90 -26.50
C ALA A 368 -12.30 40.56 -26.65
N GLN A 369 -11.54 39.46 -26.67
CA GLN A 369 -12.12 38.14 -26.44
C GLN A 369 -12.62 38.09 -24.99
N PRO A 370 -13.81 37.52 -24.73
CA PRO A 370 -14.38 37.52 -23.39
C PRO A 370 -13.44 36.75 -22.47
N THR A 371 -13.12 37.34 -21.32
CA THR A 371 -12.54 36.60 -20.20
C THR A 371 -13.55 35.52 -19.80
N GLU A 372 -13.34 34.28 -20.27
CA GLU A 372 -14.13 33.12 -19.87
C GLU A 372 -14.05 32.98 -18.34
N ASN A 373 -15.21 32.90 -17.68
CA ASN A 373 -15.31 32.76 -16.23
C ASN A 373 -14.52 31.53 -15.75
N THR A 374 -13.40 31.78 -15.08
CA THR A 374 -12.53 30.75 -14.48
C THR A 374 -13.24 29.90 -13.41
N GLU A 375 -14.40 30.38 -12.91
CA GLU A 375 -15.19 29.72 -11.87
C GLU A 375 -15.86 28.41 -12.32
N ASP A 376 -16.03 28.18 -13.64
CA ASP A 376 -16.74 27.01 -14.19
C ASP A 376 -15.82 25.86 -14.65
N ILE A 377 -14.49 26.05 -14.63
CA ILE A 377 -13.53 25.05 -15.13
C ILE A 377 -13.37 23.86 -14.15
N ALA A 378 -13.29 24.16 -12.85
CA ALA A 378 -13.12 23.14 -11.82
C ALA A 378 -14.29 22.13 -11.77
N PRO A 379 -15.57 22.54 -11.78
CA PRO A 379 -16.68 21.59 -11.82
C PRO A 379 -16.72 20.78 -13.11
N LEU A 380 -16.40 21.36 -14.27
CA LEU A 380 -16.34 20.62 -15.54
C LEU A 380 -15.25 19.55 -15.57
N ARG A 381 -14.09 19.80 -14.96
CA ARG A 381 -13.04 18.76 -14.79
C ARG A 381 -13.53 17.61 -13.92
N GLN A 382 -14.23 17.92 -12.82
CA GLN A 382 -14.80 16.89 -11.96
C GLN A 382 -15.87 16.09 -12.70
N GLN A 383 -16.68 16.75 -13.54
CA GLN A 383 -17.69 16.11 -14.36
C GLN A 383 -17.08 15.20 -15.43
N ALA A 384 -16.07 15.68 -16.17
CA ALA A 384 -15.33 14.88 -17.15
C ALA A 384 -14.70 13.64 -16.51
N SER A 385 -14.09 13.80 -15.32
CA SER A 385 -13.48 12.68 -14.58
C SER A 385 -14.52 11.65 -14.12
N ARG A 386 -15.71 12.07 -13.71
CA ARG A 386 -16.81 11.15 -13.36
C ARG A 386 -17.34 10.40 -14.58
N LEU A 387 -17.59 11.11 -15.68
CA LEU A 387 -18.10 10.51 -16.92
C LEU A 387 -17.10 9.54 -17.55
N CYS A 388 -15.81 9.88 -17.53
CA CYS A 388 -14.72 9.01 -17.94
C CYS A 388 -14.75 7.65 -17.22
N LYS A 389 -14.99 7.65 -15.89
CA LYS A 389 -15.14 6.42 -15.10
C LYS A 389 -16.40 5.64 -15.44
N GLN A 390 -17.49 6.32 -15.80
CA GLN A 390 -18.75 5.67 -16.18
C GLN A 390 -18.67 5.01 -17.58
N VAL A 391 -17.95 5.65 -18.50
CA VAL A 391 -17.63 5.10 -19.84
C VAL A 391 -16.61 3.95 -19.72
N GLY A 392 -15.89 3.81 -18.60
CA GLY A 392 -14.87 2.77 -18.43
C GLY A 392 -13.52 3.10 -19.09
N LEU A 393 -13.30 4.38 -19.44
CA LEU A 393 -12.07 4.84 -20.06
C LEU A 393 -11.01 5.16 -18.98
N ASN A 394 -9.74 4.85 -19.24
CA ASN A 394 -8.65 5.19 -18.33
C ASN A 394 -8.39 6.72 -18.35
N PRO A 395 -8.23 7.39 -17.19
CA PRO A 395 -7.91 8.82 -17.14
C PRO A 395 -6.67 9.24 -17.94
N VAL A 396 -5.69 8.33 -18.11
CA VAL A 396 -4.51 8.59 -18.95
C VAL A 396 -4.88 8.65 -20.42
N ASP A 397 -5.70 7.72 -20.89
CA ASP A 397 -6.15 7.66 -22.29
C ASP A 397 -7.03 8.88 -22.63
N LEU A 398 -7.88 9.32 -21.70
CA LEU A 398 -8.67 10.56 -21.89
C LEU A 398 -7.77 11.79 -22.08
N LEU A 399 -6.68 11.85 -21.31
CA LEU A 399 -5.74 12.97 -21.37
C LEU A 399 -4.98 12.96 -22.70
N GLU A 400 -4.49 11.81 -23.13
CA GLU A 400 -3.81 11.64 -24.41
C GLU A 400 -4.72 11.93 -25.60
N TYR A 401 -5.94 11.40 -25.58
CA TYR A 401 -6.97 11.67 -26.58
C TYR A 401 -7.34 13.16 -26.65
N GLY A 402 -7.54 13.81 -25.50
CA GLY A 402 -7.82 15.23 -25.47
C GLY A 402 -6.64 16.08 -25.95
N ASN A 403 -5.40 15.66 -25.71
CA ASN A 403 -4.22 16.33 -26.26
C ASN A 403 -4.16 16.17 -27.79
N ALA A 404 -4.49 14.99 -28.33
CA ALA A 404 -4.53 14.73 -29.76
C ALA A 404 -5.66 15.52 -30.47
N ARG A 405 -6.83 15.64 -29.83
CA ARG A 405 -8.04 16.24 -30.43
C ARG A 405 -8.13 17.76 -30.25
N PHE A 406 -7.69 18.27 -29.11
CA PHE A 406 -7.87 19.68 -28.72
C PHE A 406 -6.55 20.41 -28.41
N GLY A 407 -5.41 19.71 -28.50
CA GLY A 407 -4.09 20.25 -28.22
C GLY A 407 -3.70 20.25 -26.74
N THR A 408 -2.42 20.52 -26.47
CA THR A 408 -1.90 20.59 -25.10
C THR A 408 -2.61 21.70 -24.31
N ASN A 409 -2.96 21.43 -23.05
CA ASN A 409 -3.73 22.31 -22.15
C ASN A 409 -5.26 22.40 -22.43
N TRP A 410 -5.85 21.52 -23.24
CA TRP A 410 -7.31 21.47 -23.44
C TRP A 410 -8.12 21.46 -22.14
N GLY A 411 -7.61 20.79 -21.10
CA GLY A 411 -8.23 20.74 -19.77
C GLY A 411 -8.25 22.09 -19.03
N LYS A 412 -7.66 23.16 -19.56
CA LYS A 412 -7.72 24.53 -19.01
C LYS A 412 -8.64 25.45 -19.82
N THR A 413 -9.17 24.98 -20.95
CA THR A 413 -10.03 25.76 -21.82
C THR A 413 -11.48 25.35 -21.62
N LEU A 414 -12.36 26.31 -21.30
CA LEU A 414 -13.76 26.03 -21.01
C LEU A 414 -14.46 25.39 -22.21
N LYS A 415 -14.18 25.89 -23.41
CA LYS A 415 -14.68 25.35 -24.69
C LYS A 415 -14.34 23.87 -24.88
N HIS A 416 -13.08 23.49 -24.68
CA HIS A 416 -12.63 22.11 -24.91
C HIS A 416 -13.10 21.14 -23.83
N LEU A 417 -13.17 21.59 -22.57
CA LEU A 417 -13.76 20.79 -21.49
C LEU A 417 -15.25 20.52 -21.71
N ASN A 418 -16.02 21.53 -22.14
CA ASN A 418 -17.43 21.35 -22.47
C ASN A 418 -17.62 20.39 -23.64
N ALA A 419 -16.79 20.50 -24.69
CA ALA A 419 -16.81 19.55 -25.81
C ALA A 419 -16.54 18.12 -25.35
N MET A 420 -15.52 17.91 -24.52
CA MET A 420 -15.19 16.58 -23.98
C MET A 420 -16.31 16.01 -23.08
N VAL A 421 -16.89 16.83 -22.21
CA VAL A 421 -18.01 16.41 -21.36
C VAL A 421 -19.23 16.05 -22.21
N HIS A 422 -19.49 16.79 -23.29
CA HIS A 422 -20.58 16.49 -24.23
C HIS A 422 -20.35 15.16 -24.95
N GLU A 423 -19.14 14.90 -25.47
CA GLU A 423 -18.79 13.63 -26.12
C GLU A 423 -18.98 12.43 -25.18
N LEU A 424 -18.48 12.53 -23.94
CA LEU A 424 -18.61 11.47 -22.95
C LEU A 424 -20.09 11.21 -22.56
N LYS A 425 -20.93 12.25 -22.51
CA LYS A 425 -22.37 12.08 -22.29
C LYS A 425 -23.05 11.42 -23.49
N GLN A 426 -22.71 11.85 -24.70
CA GLN A 426 -23.28 11.30 -25.92
C GLN A 426 -22.96 9.81 -26.06
N ALA A 427 -21.74 9.37 -25.71
CA ALA A 427 -21.37 7.97 -25.67
C ALA A 427 -22.22 7.15 -24.68
N LEU A 428 -22.54 7.73 -23.51
CA LEU A 428 -23.42 7.09 -22.52
C LEU A 428 -24.89 7.09 -22.91
N GLU A 429 -25.36 8.14 -23.58
CA GLU A 429 -26.77 8.29 -24.00
C GLU A 429 -27.10 7.43 -25.25
N SER A 430 -26.12 7.21 -26.12
CA SER A 430 -26.26 6.37 -27.32
C SER A 430 -26.05 4.88 -27.07
N ASP A 431 -25.62 4.49 -25.85
CA ASP A 431 -25.24 3.12 -25.45
C ASP A 431 -24.11 2.50 -26.31
N ASP A 432 -23.38 3.34 -27.08
CA ASP A 432 -22.22 2.95 -27.90
C ASP A 432 -20.90 3.27 -27.19
N VAL A 433 -20.77 2.75 -25.96
CA VAL A 433 -19.59 2.95 -25.13
C VAL A 433 -18.37 2.24 -25.73
N GLU A 434 -18.55 1.04 -26.28
CA GLU A 434 -17.46 0.28 -26.90
C GLU A 434 -16.94 0.93 -28.19
N GLY A 435 -17.83 1.46 -29.04
CA GLY A 435 -17.45 2.19 -30.25
C GLY A 435 -16.68 3.47 -29.93
N TYR A 436 -17.11 4.21 -28.92
CA TYR A 436 -16.39 5.42 -28.46
C TYR A 436 -15.00 5.09 -27.91
N ILE A 437 -14.85 4.04 -27.10
CA ILE A 437 -13.54 3.60 -26.60
C ILE A 437 -12.62 3.19 -27.75
N ALA A 438 -13.15 2.51 -28.78
CA ALA A 438 -12.39 2.13 -29.96
C ALA A 438 -11.91 3.34 -30.76
N GLU A 439 -12.76 4.36 -30.95
CA GLU A 439 -12.39 5.63 -31.58
C GLU A 439 -11.26 6.32 -30.82
N VAL A 440 -11.39 6.44 -29.49
CA VAL A 440 -10.38 7.06 -28.62
C VAL A 440 -9.02 6.37 -28.77
N ASN A 441 -9.00 5.03 -28.70
CA ASN A 441 -7.77 4.26 -28.83
C ASN A 441 -7.14 4.40 -30.22
N ASN A 442 -7.95 4.48 -31.28
CA ASN A 442 -7.44 4.67 -32.64
C ASN A 442 -6.77 6.04 -32.81
N VAL A 443 -7.40 7.11 -32.30
CA VAL A 443 -6.83 8.48 -32.36
C VAL A 443 -5.51 8.56 -31.59
N ILE A 444 -5.42 7.94 -30.40
CA ILE A 444 -4.18 7.88 -29.63
C ILE A 444 -3.09 7.11 -30.40
N PHE A 445 -3.46 6.00 -31.03
CA PHE A 445 -2.52 5.18 -31.81
C PHE A 445 -1.98 5.95 -33.02
N GLU A 446 -2.84 6.61 -33.80
CA GLU A 446 -2.44 7.44 -34.94
C GLU A 446 -1.51 8.59 -34.52
N GLU A 447 -1.80 9.24 -33.40
CA GLU A 447 -0.97 10.33 -32.88
C GLU A 447 0.42 9.84 -32.43
N ARG A 448 0.49 8.65 -31.82
CA ARG A 448 1.77 8.04 -31.45
C ARG A 448 2.61 7.69 -32.67
N GLN A 449 2.00 7.21 -33.76
CA GLN A 449 2.69 6.93 -35.02
C GLN A 449 3.25 8.20 -35.67
N ARG A 450 2.48 9.29 -35.72
CA ARG A 450 2.94 10.60 -36.24
C ARG A 450 4.15 11.15 -35.50
N ASN A 451 4.16 10.98 -34.17
CA ASN A 451 5.25 11.44 -33.33
C ASN A 451 6.53 10.60 -33.46
N THR A 452 6.41 9.32 -33.84
CA THR A 452 7.58 8.47 -34.16
C THR A 452 8.17 8.67 -35.55
N GLU A 453 7.39 9.18 -36.51
CA GLU A 453 7.89 9.52 -37.85
C GLU A 453 8.52 10.91 -37.93
N SER A 454 8.26 11.77 -36.95
CA SER A 454 8.77 13.15 -36.86
C SER A 454 10.04 13.29 -35.99
N ALA A 455 10.54 12.18 -35.42
CA ALA A 455 11.74 12.10 -34.59
C ALA A 455 12.82 11.26 -35.30
#